data_AF-A0A829HA99-F1
#
_entry.id   AF-A0A829HA99-F1
#
_cell.length_a   1.000
_cell.length_b   1.000
_cell.length_c   1.000
_cell.angle_alpha   90.00
_cell.angle_beta   90.00
_cell.angle_gamma   90.00
#
_symmetry.space_group_name_H-M   'P 1'
#
loop_
_entity.id
_entity.type
_entity.pdbx_description
1 polymer ?
#
loop_
_entity_poly.entity_id
_entity_poly.type
_entity_poly.pdbx_seq_one_letter_code
_entity_poly.pdbx_strand_id
1 'polypeptide(L)'
;MLSIQLLLQNLIYDTSQMTIPWDNVDDDTLAKPTPWRADGLLRYALTFGPLSSIFDITTFLFLWFGLGVGAHAASLPAEHMFQAGWFVVGLCTQSLVIHVLRTRKVPFWRVPASAIVILSTMMALLVGLFLILSPLHKAFDFGILPAAYWPGAVIIVLVYLGMVEWAKAGYLKRGRPWL
;
A
#
# COMPACT_ATOMS: atom_id res chain seq x y z
N MET A 1 14.71 -0.32 6.88
CA MET A 1 14.58 -1.27 5.75
C MET A 1 15.83 -1.15 4.91
N LEU A 2 16.44 -2.27 4.52
CA LEU A 2 17.65 -2.25 3.70
C LEU A 2 17.34 -1.77 2.28
N SER A 3 18.33 -1.17 1.61
CA SER A 3 18.17 -0.69 0.23
C SER A 3 17.76 -1.81 -0.72
N ILE A 4 18.32 -3.02 -0.56
CA ILE A 4 17.96 -4.18 -1.39
C ILE A 4 16.50 -4.59 -1.21
N GLN A 5 15.99 -4.54 0.02
CA GLN A 5 14.59 -4.85 0.31
C GLN A 5 13.66 -3.79 -0.30
N LEU A 6 14.09 -2.52 -0.34
CA LEU A 6 13.31 -1.41 -0.93
C LEU A 6 13.22 -1.57 -2.44
N LEU A 7 14.34 -1.91 -3.08
CA LEU A 7 14.38 -2.21 -4.50
C LEU A 7 13.51 -3.41 -4.85
N LEU A 8 13.56 -4.48 -4.04
CA LEU A 8 12.72 -5.66 -4.22
C LEU A 8 11.23 -5.31 -4.08
N GLN A 9 10.86 -4.54 -3.06
CA GLN A 9 9.47 -4.11 -2.85
C GLN A 9 8.98 -3.29 -4.04
N ASN A 10 9.76 -2.30 -4.49
CA ASN A 10 9.40 -1.47 -5.63
C ASN A 10 9.32 -2.30 -6.92
N LEU A 11 10.23 -3.25 -7.14
CA LEU A 11 10.20 -4.13 -8.31
C LEU A 11 8.89 -4.93 -8.38
N ILE A 12 8.49 -5.56 -7.28
CA ILE A 12 7.25 -6.35 -7.21
C ILE A 12 6.04 -5.44 -7.46
N TYR A 13 6.00 -4.29 -6.79
CA TYR A 13 4.93 -3.33 -6.90
C TYR A 13 4.81 -2.72 -8.31
N ASP A 14 5.88 -2.18 -8.86
CA ASP A 14 5.90 -1.51 -10.17
C ASP A 14 5.52 -2.48 -11.28
N THR A 15 5.97 -3.74 -11.20
CA THR A 15 5.58 -4.80 -12.14
C THR A 15 4.06 -5.04 -12.09
N SER A 16 3.45 -5.02 -10.90
CA SER A 16 2.00 -5.09 -10.79
C SER A 16 1.32 -3.89 -11.45
N GLN A 17 1.89 -2.69 -11.31
CA GLN A 17 1.30 -1.46 -11.86
C GLN A 17 1.44 -1.29 -13.37
N MET A 18 2.28 -2.09 -14.03
CA MET A 18 2.30 -2.15 -15.49
C MET A 18 0.94 -2.54 -16.08
N THR A 19 0.05 -3.15 -15.27
CA THR A 19 -1.30 -3.56 -15.71
C THR A 19 -2.34 -2.45 -15.71
N ILE A 20 -2.07 -1.29 -15.08
CA ILE A 20 -3.01 -0.15 -15.00
C ILE A 20 -3.53 0.32 -16.37
N PRO A 21 -2.73 0.37 -17.47
CA PRO A 21 -3.24 0.79 -18.77
C PRO A 21 -4.34 -0.11 -19.35
N TRP A 22 -4.44 -1.36 -18.89
CA TRP A 22 -5.52 -2.29 -19.26
C TRP A 22 -6.74 -2.20 -18.33
N ASP A 23 -6.81 -1.14 -17.53
CA ASP A 23 -7.92 -0.92 -16.64
C ASP A 23 -9.07 -0.17 -17.31
N ASN A 24 -10.29 -0.41 -16.82
CA ASN A 24 -11.48 0.27 -17.33
C ASN A 24 -11.54 1.70 -16.79
N VAL A 25 -11.68 2.66 -17.70
CA VAL A 25 -11.87 4.08 -17.36
C VAL A 25 -13.36 4.34 -17.11
N ASP A 26 -13.69 5.13 -16.09
CA ASP A 26 -15.08 5.53 -15.81
C ASP A 26 -15.67 6.31 -17.02
N ASP A 27 -16.87 5.95 -17.47
CA ASP A 27 -17.57 6.60 -18.60
C ASP A 27 -17.71 8.12 -18.42
N ASP A 28 -17.90 8.57 -17.17
CA ASP A 28 -17.99 9.99 -16.81
C ASP A 28 -16.69 10.76 -17.14
N THR A 29 -15.55 10.06 -17.15
CA THR A 29 -14.22 10.60 -17.50
C THR A 29 -14.03 10.68 -19.01
N LEU A 30 -14.67 9.77 -19.76
CA LEU A 30 -14.67 9.79 -21.23
C LEU A 30 -15.61 10.88 -21.78
N ALA A 31 -16.63 11.27 -21.01
CA ALA A 31 -17.63 12.24 -21.44
C ALA A 31 -17.10 13.67 -21.63
N LYS A 32 -15.97 14.03 -20.99
CA LYS A 32 -15.38 15.37 -21.10
C LYS A 32 -13.85 15.29 -21.16
N PRO A 33 -13.18 16.09 -22.00
CA PRO A 33 -11.73 16.17 -21.99
C PRO A 33 -11.24 16.67 -20.63
N THR A 34 -10.35 15.91 -20.00
CA THR A 34 -9.71 16.26 -18.72
C THR A 34 -8.41 17.01 -18.99
N PRO A 35 -8.35 18.35 -18.76
CA PRO A 35 -7.10 19.08 -18.92
C PRO A 35 -6.11 18.68 -17.82
N TRP A 36 -4.84 18.52 -18.18
CA TRP A 36 -3.79 18.27 -17.20
C TRP A 36 -3.59 19.50 -16.31
N ARG A 37 -3.81 19.35 -14.99
CA ARG A 37 -3.74 20.45 -14.02
C ARG A 37 -2.78 20.10 -12.89
N ALA A 38 -1.57 20.67 -12.91
CA ALA A 38 -0.58 20.48 -11.84
C ALA A 38 -1.12 20.86 -10.44
N ASP A 39 -2.04 21.83 -10.35
CA ASP A 39 -2.70 22.22 -9.10
C ASP A 39 -3.52 21.08 -8.46
N GLY A 40 -4.10 20.21 -9.29
CA GLY A 40 -4.87 19.04 -8.84
C GLY A 40 -3.97 18.05 -8.13
N LEU A 41 -2.82 17.74 -8.75
CA LEU A 41 -1.80 16.86 -8.21
C LEU A 41 -1.22 17.37 -6.88
N LEU A 42 -0.90 18.67 -6.78
CA LEU A 42 -0.37 19.24 -5.53
C LEU A 42 -1.38 19.15 -4.39
N ARG A 43 -2.65 19.51 -4.64
CA ARG A 43 -3.72 19.42 -3.63
C ARG A 43 -4.00 17.99 -3.22
N TYR A 44 -3.87 17.06 -4.16
CA TYR A 44 -3.98 15.63 -3.92
C TYR A 44 -2.85 15.17 -2.97
N ALA A 45 -1.59 15.46 -3.30
CA ALA A 45 -0.44 15.12 -2.46
C ALA A 45 -0.53 15.73 -1.05
N LEU A 46 -0.95 17.00 -0.94
CA LEU A 46 -1.14 17.66 0.37
C LEU A 46 -2.30 17.09 1.20
N THR A 47 -3.24 16.36 0.58
CA THR A 47 -4.37 15.75 1.30
C THR A 47 -4.04 14.31 1.70
N PHE A 48 -3.54 13.50 0.76
CA PHE A 48 -3.30 12.07 0.98
C PHE A 48 -1.90 11.78 1.55
N GLY A 49 -0.92 12.65 1.31
CA GLY A 49 0.44 12.52 1.85
C GLY A 49 0.46 12.49 3.39
N PRO A 50 -0.09 13.49 4.09
CA PRO A 50 -0.14 13.48 5.56
C PRO A 50 -0.90 12.28 6.13
N LEU A 51 -1.96 11.85 5.44
CA LEU A 51 -2.71 10.66 5.80
C LEU A 51 -1.81 9.41 5.75
N SER A 52 -1.07 9.21 4.65
CA SER A 52 -0.10 8.12 4.53
C SER A 52 0.96 8.17 5.64
N SER A 53 1.52 9.35 5.90
CA SER A 53 2.56 9.50 6.94
C SER A 53 2.08 9.12 8.34
N ILE A 54 0.83 9.42 8.70
CA ILE A 54 0.25 9.00 9.98
C ILE A 54 0.21 7.46 10.07
N PHE A 55 -0.12 6.77 8.99
CA PHE A 55 -0.13 5.30 8.96
C PHE A 55 1.27 4.70 8.94
N ASP A 56 2.24 5.36 8.30
CA ASP A 56 3.64 4.94 8.35
C ASP A 56 4.19 5.05 9.78
N ILE A 57 3.88 6.16 10.47
CA ILE A 57 4.23 6.34 11.89
C ILE A 57 3.51 5.29 12.75
N THR A 58 2.22 5.04 12.50
CA THR A 58 1.45 4.02 13.25
C THR A 58 2.04 2.63 13.05
N THR A 59 2.42 2.28 11.83
CA THR A 59 3.08 1.01 11.48
C THR A 59 4.43 0.91 12.18
N PHE A 60 5.20 2.00 12.19
CA PHE A 60 6.45 2.09 12.94
C PHE A 60 6.24 1.78 14.42
N LEU A 61 5.28 2.45 15.06
CA LEU A 61 4.96 2.27 16.49
C LEU A 61 4.48 0.84 16.78
N PHE A 62 3.66 0.27 15.89
CA PHE A 62 3.20 -1.12 16.02
C PHE A 62 4.36 -2.11 15.96
N LEU A 63 5.28 -1.96 15.00
CA LEU A 63 6.46 -2.81 14.90
C LEU A 63 7.42 -2.59 16.07
N TRP A 64 7.59 -1.34 16.51
CA TRP A 64 8.53 -0.98 17.58
C TRP A 64 8.06 -1.45 18.96
N PHE A 65 6.82 -1.12 19.34
CA PHE A 65 6.24 -1.41 20.65
C PHE A 65 5.42 -2.70 20.66
N GLY A 66 4.58 -2.91 19.65
CA GLY A 66 3.66 -4.06 19.58
C GLY A 66 4.38 -5.40 19.41
N LEU A 67 5.46 -5.44 18.61
CA LEU A 67 6.32 -6.63 18.50
C LEU A 67 7.49 -6.64 19.50
N GLY A 68 7.64 -5.60 20.33
CA GLY A 68 8.74 -5.50 21.28
C GLY A 68 10.14 -5.42 20.66
N VAL A 69 10.24 -5.10 19.37
CA VAL A 69 11.52 -4.87 18.67
C VAL A 69 12.33 -3.80 19.40
N GLY A 70 11.68 -2.73 19.85
CA GLY A 70 12.32 -1.63 20.55
C GLY A 70 13.05 -2.05 21.83
N ALA A 71 12.57 -3.09 22.53
CA ALA A 71 13.21 -3.61 23.74
C ALA A 71 14.49 -4.41 23.42
N HIS A 72 14.63 -4.91 22.19
CA HIS A 72 15.76 -5.70 21.73
C HIS A 72 16.44 -5.05 20.51
N ALA A 73 16.33 -3.73 20.37
CA ALA A 73 16.71 -3.00 19.17
C ALA A 73 18.21 -3.14 18.80
N ALA A 74 19.05 -3.49 19.77
CA ALA A 74 20.48 -3.75 19.56
C ALA A 74 20.76 -5.16 18.98
N SER A 75 19.75 -6.01 18.80
CA SER A 75 19.90 -7.36 18.29
C SER A 75 19.58 -7.44 16.80
N LEU A 76 20.47 -8.06 16.02
CA LEU A 76 20.31 -8.30 14.59
C LEU A 76 18.97 -8.99 14.22
N PRO A 77 18.48 -9.98 15.00
CA PRO A 77 17.18 -10.60 14.72
C PRO A 77 16.00 -9.64 14.82
N ALA A 78 16.04 -8.69 15.76
CA ALA A 78 14.97 -7.72 15.95
C ALA A 78 14.92 -6.72 14.78
N GLU A 79 16.09 -6.31 14.26
CA GLU A 79 16.17 -5.46 13.08
C GLU A 79 15.58 -6.16 11.84
N HIS A 80 16.01 -7.39 11.57
CA HIS A 80 15.54 -8.17 10.42
C HIS A 80 14.01 -8.43 10.50
N MET A 81 13.47 -8.61 11.71
CA MET A 81 12.02 -8.77 11.93
C MET A 81 11.25 -7.47 11.66
N PHE A 82 11.79 -6.33 12.10
CA PHE A 82 11.22 -5.02 11.78
C PHE A 82 11.18 -4.78 10.27
N GLN A 83 12.28 -5.07 9.58
CA GLN A 83 12.41 -4.92 8.15
C GLN A 83 11.40 -5.81 7.38
N ALA A 84 11.23 -7.06 7.80
CA ALA A 84 10.24 -7.98 7.23
C ALA A 84 8.80 -7.48 7.44
N GLY A 85 8.48 -7.01 8.65
CA GLY A 85 7.15 -6.49 8.96
C GLY A 85 6.85 -5.18 8.23
N TRP A 86 7.85 -4.34 8.05
CA TRP A 86 7.73 -3.12 7.26
C TRP A 86 7.47 -3.43 5.78
N PHE A 87 8.20 -4.41 5.22
CA PHE A 87 8.04 -4.86 3.83
C PHE A 87 6.62 -5.36 3.55
N VAL A 88 6.06 -6.21 4.42
CA VAL A 88 4.71 -6.76 4.22
C VAL A 88 3.64 -5.68 4.26
N VAL A 89 3.65 -4.81 5.28
CA VAL A 89 2.65 -3.72 5.38
C VAL A 89 2.83 -2.75 4.22
N GLY A 90 4.06 -2.36 3.89
CA GLY A 90 4.35 -1.44 2.79
C GLY A 90 3.89 -1.98 1.43
N LEU A 91 4.16 -3.26 1.14
CA LEU A 91 3.73 -3.88 -0.11
C LEU A 91 2.20 -3.93 -0.20
N CYS A 92 1.53 -4.28 0.90
CA CYS A 92 0.07 -4.30 0.98
C CYS A 92 -0.54 -2.92 0.77
N THR A 93 -0.09 -1.90 1.50
CA THR A 93 -0.65 -0.54 1.42
C THR A 93 -0.44 0.06 0.03
N GLN A 94 0.77 -0.02 -0.52
CA GLN A 94 1.08 0.51 -1.86
C GLN A 94 0.28 -0.20 -2.95
N SER A 95 0.18 -1.53 -2.91
CA SER A 95 -0.52 -2.28 -3.95
C SER A 95 -2.05 -2.11 -3.87
N LEU A 96 -2.61 -2.07 -2.66
CA LEU A 96 -4.07 -2.01 -2.47
C LEU A 96 -4.62 -0.59 -2.59
N VAL A 97 -3.85 0.46 -2.27
CA VAL A 97 -4.35 1.84 -2.35
C VAL A 97 -4.73 2.23 -3.78
N ILE A 98 -4.09 1.63 -4.78
CA ILE A 98 -4.40 1.89 -6.20
C ILE A 98 -5.83 1.46 -6.55
N HIS A 99 -6.31 0.36 -5.97
CA HIS A 99 -7.71 -0.05 -6.14
C HIS A 99 -8.67 0.98 -5.55
N VAL A 100 -8.26 1.71 -4.52
CA VAL A 100 -9.07 2.76 -3.90
C VAL A 100 -9.06 4.05 -4.72
N LEU A 101 -7.90 4.41 -5.27
CA LEU A 101 -7.64 5.70 -5.90
C LEU A 101 -7.85 5.72 -7.42
N ARG A 102 -7.98 4.57 -8.08
CA ARG A 102 -8.22 4.47 -9.53
C ARG A 102 -9.53 5.08 -10.00
N THR A 103 -10.59 5.02 -9.18
CA THR A 103 -11.94 5.48 -9.55
C THR A 103 -12.44 6.56 -8.58
N ARG A 104 -13.19 7.51 -9.13
CA ARG A 104 -13.93 8.51 -8.34
C ARG A 104 -15.12 7.89 -7.59
N LYS A 105 -15.55 6.69 -7.99
CA LYS A 105 -16.66 5.95 -7.39
C LYS A 105 -16.16 5.03 -6.28
N VAL A 106 -17.09 4.33 -5.61
CA VAL A 106 -16.76 3.34 -4.57
C VAL A 106 -16.18 2.10 -5.25
N PRO A 107 -14.91 1.72 -4.99
CA PRO A 107 -14.16 0.82 -5.87
C PRO A 107 -14.59 -0.64 -5.81
N PHE A 108 -14.94 -1.16 -4.62
CA PHE A 108 -15.27 -2.58 -4.48
C PHE A 108 -16.72 -2.93 -4.81
N TRP A 109 -17.63 -1.94 -4.73
CA TRP A 109 -19.07 -2.18 -4.81
C TRP A 109 -19.69 -1.67 -6.10
N ARG A 110 -19.10 -0.66 -6.76
CA ARG A 110 -19.68 -0.04 -7.95
C ARG A 110 -18.86 -0.24 -9.21
N VAL A 111 -17.53 -0.19 -9.11
CA VAL A 111 -16.63 -0.27 -10.28
C VAL A 111 -15.40 -1.10 -9.92
N PRO A 112 -15.50 -2.45 -9.94
CA PRO A 112 -14.34 -3.30 -9.69
C PRO A 112 -13.23 -3.04 -10.71
N ALA A 113 -11.99 -3.34 -10.33
CA ALA A 113 -10.86 -3.27 -11.25
C ALA A 113 -10.95 -4.33 -12.33
N SER A 114 -10.30 -4.08 -13.47
CA SER A 114 -10.20 -5.12 -14.49
C SER A 114 -9.59 -6.39 -13.88
N ALA A 115 -10.02 -7.55 -14.36
CA ALA A 115 -9.53 -8.83 -13.84
C ALA A 115 -8.00 -8.93 -13.89
N ILE A 116 -7.38 -8.28 -14.88
CA ILE A 116 -5.93 -8.22 -15.07
C ILE A 116 -5.25 -7.45 -13.92
N VAL A 117 -5.79 -6.30 -13.51
CA VAL A 117 -5.25 -5.47 -12.41
C VAL A 117 -5.45 -6.15 -11.06
N ILE A 118 -6.59 -6.82 -10.86
CA ILE A 118 -6.82 -7.61 -9.65
C ILE A 118 -5.82 -8.77 -9.57
N LEU A 119 -5.66 -9.52 -10.67
CA LEU A 119 -4.77 -10.66 -10.73
C LEU A 119 -3.31 -10.25 -10.51
N SER A 120 -2.85 -9.16 -11.14
CA SER A 120 -1.49 -8.66 -10.97
C SER A 120 -1.20 -8.24 -9.53
N THR A 121 -2.15 -7.54 -8.90
CA THR A 121 -2.05 -7.13 -7.49
C THR A 121 -2.00 -8.34 -6.58
N MET A 122 -2.88 -9.32 -6.80
CA MET A 122 -2.88 -10.57 -6.03
C MET A 122 -1.57 -11.33 -6.21
N MET A 123 -1.03 -11.42 -7.43
CA MET A 123 0.27 -12.04 -7.68
C MET A 123 1.40 -11.31 -6.96
N ALA A 124 1.42 -9.98 -6.96
CA ALA A 124 2.41 -9.20 -6.21
C ALA A 124 2.36 -9.49 -4.70
N LEU A 125 1.16 -9.49 -4.10
CA LEU A 125 0.99 -9.82 -2.68
C LEU A 125 1.40 -11.27 -2.39
N LEU A 126 1.01 -12.22 -3.23
CA LEU A 126 1.38 -13.63 -3.09
C LEU A 126 2.89 -13.84 -3.18
N VAL A 127 3.56 -13.18 -4.13
CA VAL A 127 5.02 -13.23 -4.27
C VAL A 127 5.70 -12.64 -3.04
N GLY A 128 5.24 -11.48 -2.55
CA GLY A 128 5.80 -10.86 -1.34
C GLY A 128 5.63 -11.73 -0.09
N LEU A 129 4.43 -12.30 0.11
CA LEU A 129 4.14 -13.20 1.22
C LEU A 129 4.93 -14.51 1.10
N PHE A 130 5.00 -15.09 -0.10
CA PHE A 130 5.80 -16.28 -0.35
C PHE A 130 7.28 -16.04 -0.05
N LEU A 131 7.82 -14.87 -0.39
CA LEU A 131 9.21 -14.54 -0.10
C LEU A 131 9.50 -14.50 1.41
N ILE A 132 8.59 -13.92 2.19
CA ILE A 132 8.73 -13.82 3.65
C ILE A 132 8.50 -15.15 4.36
N LEU A 133 7.54 -15.96 3.90
CA LEU A 133 7.16 -17.22 4.54
C LEU A 133 8.01 -18.42 4.08
N SER A 134 8.67 -18.31 2.92
CA SER A 134 9.56 -19.35 2.40
C SER A 134 11.01 -19.15 2.88
N PRO A 135 11.88 -20.17 2.77
CA PRO A 135 13.29 -20.05 3.12
C PRO A 135 14.07 -18.96 2.38
N LEU A 136 13.49 -18.37 1.32
CA LEU A 136 14.06 -17.25 0.55
C LEU A 136 14.21 -15.99 1.40
N HIS A 137 13.47 -15.87 2.51
CA HIS A 137 13.59 -14.75 3.44
C HIS A 137 15.06 -14.52 3.89
N LYS A 138 15.86 -15.60 3.99
CA LYS A 138 17.29 -15.54 4.38
C LYS A 138 18.18 -14.86 3.33
N ALA A 139 17.82 -14.92 2.05
CA ALA A 139 18.62 -14.33 0.97
C ALA A 139 18.54 -12.80 0.95
N PHE A 140 17.52 -12.23 1.61
CA PHE A 140 17.26 -10.79 1.68
C PHE A 140 17.30 -10.26 3.12
N ASP A 141 17.89 -11.03 4.04
CA ASP A 141 18.02 -10.70 5.46
C ASP A 141 16.68 -10.38 6.15
N PHE A 142 15.60 -11.02 5.72
CA PHE A 142 14.31 -10.91 6.38
C PHE A 142 14.26 -11.82 7.62
N GLY A 143 13.75 -11.25 8.72
CA GLY A 143 13.51 -11.98 9.96
C GLY A 143 12.22 -12.78 9.92
N ILE A 144 12.09 -13.75 10.83
CA ILE A 144 10.86 -14.52 10.98
C ILE A 144 9.85 -13.67 11.75
N LEU A 145 8.66 -13.49 11.19
CA LEU A 145 7.58 -12.75 11.82
C LEU A 145 6.76 -13.66 12.74
N PRO A 146 6.53 -13.25 14.01
CA PRO A 146 5.72 -14.03 14.94
C PRO A 146 4.25 -14.03 14.51
N ALA A 147 3.50 -15.07 14.88
CA ALA A 147 2.08 -15.18 14.50
C ALA A 147 1.23 -13.98 14.96
N ALA A 148 1.59 -13.35 16.09
CA ALA A 148 0.91 -12.17 16.63
C ALA A 148 1.00 -10.91 15.74
N TYR A 149 1.97 -10.86 14.81
CA TYR A 149 2.12 -9.76 13.87
C TYR A 149 0.95 -9.68 12.87
N TRP A 150 0.52 -10.83 12.35
CA TRP A 150 -0.39 -10.90 11.20
C TRP A 150 -1.75 -10.24 11.44
N PRO A 151 -2.45 -10.46 12.57
CA PRO A 151 -3.70 -9.77 12.85
C PRO A 151 -3.53 -8.24 12.89
N GLY A 152 -2.45 -7.75 13.50
CA GLY A 152 -2.17 -6.32 13.57
C GLY A 152 -1.89 -5.69 12.21
N ALA A 153 -1.10 -6.37 11.37
CA ALA A 153 -0.83 -5.94 10.00
C ALA A 153 -2.12 -5.83 9.17
N VAL A 154 -3.01 -6.83 9.25
CA VAL A 154 -4.31 -6.81 8.56
C VAL A 154 -5.16 -5.64 9.04
N ILE A 155 -5.25 -5.40 10.35
CA ILE A 155 -6.00 -4.27 10.91
C ILE A 155 -5.46 -2.94 10.38
N ILE A 156 -4.15 -2.73 10.40
CA ILE A 156 -3.52 -1.50 9.91
C ILE A 156 -3.87 -1.26 8.44
N VAL A 157 -3.74 -2.29 7.60
CA VAL A 157 -4.06 -2.19 6.15
C VAL A 157 -5.53 -1.87 5.94
N LEU A 158 -6.45 -2.54 6.63
CA LEU A 158 -7.90 -2.30 6.47
C LEU A 158 -8.30 -0.90 6.94
N VAL A 159 -7.77 -0.45 8.07
CA VAL A 159 -8.02 0.90 8.60
C VAL A 159 -7.45 1.95 7.64
N TYR A 160 -6.26 1.73 7.09
CA TYR A 160 -5.66 2.60 6.08
C TYR A 160 -6.56 2.72 4.84
N LEU A 161 -6.97 1.61 4.24
CA LEU A 161 -7.82 1.62 3.05
C LEU A 161 -9.17 2.29 3.32
N GLY A 162 -9.78 2.03 4.48
CA GLY A 162 -11.02 2.70 4.89
C GLY A 162 -10.84 4.20 5.07
N MET A 163 -9.73 4.63 5.66
CA MET A 163 -9.42 6.05 5.86
C MET A 163 -9.15 6.76 4.53
N VAL A 164 -8.46 6.11 3.59
CA VAL A 164 -8.23 6.63 2.24
C VAL A 164 -9.55 6.78 1.49
N GLU A 165 -10.43 5.79 1.54
CA GLU A 165 -11.77 5.87 0.92
C GLU A 165 -12.60 7.02 1.54
N TRP A 166 -12.56 7.17 2.87
CA TRP A 166 -13.25 8.26 3.56
C TRP A 166 -12.68 9.64 3.18
N ALA A 167 -11.36 9.78 3.14
CA ALA A 167 -10.68 10.99 2.71
C ALA A 167 -11.01 11.33 1.24
N LYS A 168 -11.06 10.32 0.36
CA LYS A 168 -11.50 10.44 -1.03
C LYS A 168 -12.93 10.96 -1.12
N ALA A 169 -13.86 10.37 -0.39
CA ALA A 169 -15.25 10.82 -0.37
C ALA A 169 -15.38 12.29 0.09
N GLY A 170 -14.61 12.69 1.11
CA GLY A 170 -14.53 14.09 1.56
C GLY A 170 -13.91 15.03 0.54
N TYR A 171 -12.87 14.58 -0.17
CA TYR A 171 -12.19 15.35 -1.22
C TYR A 171 -13.14 15.64 -2.41
N LEU A 172 -13.87 14.61 -2.86
CA LEU A 172 -14.81 14.71 -3.98
C LEU A 172 -16.01 15.61 -3.63
N LYS A 173 -16.56 15.52 -2.40
CA LYS A 173 -17.66 16.40 -1.94
C LYS A 173 -17.28 17.89 -1.94
N ARG A 174 -16.00 18.21 -1.76
CA ARG A 174 -15.49 19.59 -1.79
C ARG A 174 -15.29 20.14 -3.21
N GLY A 175 -15.68 19.39 -4.26
CA GLY A 175 -15.58 19.81 -5.65
C GLY A 175 -14.13 20.05 -6.11
N ARG A 176 -13.15 19.44 -5.45
CA ARG A 176 -11.74 19.63 -5.78
C ARG A 176 -11.41 18.91 -7.10
N PRO A 177 -10.53 19.49 -7.95
CA PRO A 177 -10.12 18.85 -9.19
C PRO A 177 -9.43 17.52 -8.89
N TRP A 178 -9.95 16.45 -9.47
CA TRP A 178 -9.44 15.09 -9.27
C TRP A 178 -8.39 14.78 -10.32
N LEU A 179 -7.13 14.71 -9.86
CA LEU A 179 -5.89 14.52 -10.63
C LEU A 179 -5.77 15.53 -11.78
#